data_AF-A0A1I3EU44-F1
#
_entry.id   AF-A0A1I3EU44-F1
#
_cell.length_a   1.000
_cell.length_b   1.000
_cell.length_c   1.000
_cell.angle_alpha   90.00
_cell.angle_beta   90.00
_cell.angle_gamma   90.00
#
_symmetry.space_group_name_H-M   'P 1'
#
loop_
_entity.id
_entity.type
_entity.pdbx_description
1 polymer ?
#
loop_
_entity_poly.entity_id
_entity_poly.type
_entity_poly.pdbx_seq_one_letter_code
_entity_poly.pdbx_strand_id
1 'polypeptide(L)'
;MGRGVRLLMKVPAVRRVMLRLLNVEDAIAKQQAALNALEAGLNALEAHRGQLSAEHAQIESLIQTEHEKIDELIAQQAQPATPDATQSIQAKIDALIAQVNRLIADGEKYRAGLAEVSQHLPPAHRLNLEAALHGQQLQLGALNSTITAQQMQLAALNDIVRQMTAAPASTPAAVVNAVEGSRSDQPSRPAVRPYNFEQLLNREVESLGLDLVFNVHIPKAAGNTVNALFRQLGFIPVPLDMNTNEFFATVREDRWFEGYAAPPPRDAYLMTGHMRLDQPMFRRLWMPHMIVSVLRDPVERMLSNYNFTLRRPANPWHDEVVNKGMSFVEYSSRMLDAIGPQYSFFDETGKGVFARTGNAPVQECLANLLTKVSFYGLSERFDEFAALTGYLLGRAKILAIAPANVTSEIQDLTGLPLKTALTAEERDGLGSLMKDDIWFYQEAVKEYDRRMADQRLQAVFSDVLPLIRSSREAMSKILALRDPANPSRRAFQRAK
;
A
#
# COMPACT_ATOMS: atom_id res chain seq x y z
N MET A 1 -17.16 -16.92 67.83
CA MET A 1 -18.07 -15.81 68.22
C MET A 1 -18.40 -15.87 69.71
N GLY A 2 -17.96 -14.87 70.48
CA GLY A 2 -18.28 -14.74 71.90
C GLY A 2 -19.78 -14.50 72.17
N ARG A 3 -20.23 -14.73 73.42
CA ARG A 3 -21.66 -14.63 73.83
C ARG A 3 -22.35 -13.31 73.41
N GLY A 4 -21.63 -12.19 73.40
CA GLY A 4 -22.18 -10.88 73.01
C GLY A 4 -22.61 -10.79 71.54
N VAL A 5 -21.87 -11.43 70.61
CA VAL A 5 -22.19 -11.40 69.17
C VAL A 5 -23.47 -12.18 68.86
N ARG A 6 -23.76 -13.24 69.63
CA ARG A 6 -25.01 -14.01 69.48
C ARG A 6 -26.25 -13.24 69.93
N LEU A 7 -26.12 -12.33 70.90
CA LEU A 7 -27.21 -11.46 71.35
C LEU A 7 -27.52 -10.36 70.32
N LEU A 8 -26.48 -9.75 69.74
CA LEU A 8 -26.64 -8.71 68.71
C LEU A 8 -27.25 -9.25 67.40
N MET A 9 -26.98 -10.51 67.04
CA MET A 9 -27.55 -11.17 65.86
C MET A 9 -29.07 -11.42 65.94
N LYS A 10 -29.70 -11.23 67.12
CA LYS A 10 -31.17 -11.32 67.28
C LYS A 10 -31.90 -10.07 66.78
N VAL A 11 -31.20 -8.94 66.59
CA VAL A 11 -31.79 -7.71 66.06
C VAL A 11 -31.83 -7.78 64.52
N PRO A 12 -33.00 -7.77 63.85
CA PRO A 12 -33.10 -7.99 62.40
C PRO A 12 -32.30 -7.00 61.55
N ALA A 13 -32.14 -5.76 62.02
CA ALA A 13 -31.30 -4.75 61.37
C ALA A 13 -29.81 -5.13 61.41
N VAL A 14 -29.31 -5.55 62.57
CA VAL A 14 -27.91 -5.98 62.76
C VAL A 14 -27.64 -7.23 61.91
N ARG A 15 -28.55 -8.19 61.87
CA ARG A 15 -28.43 -9.39 61.02
C ARG A 15 -28.32 -9.05 59.52
N ARG A 16 -29.11 -8.08 59.02
CA ARG A 16 -29.04 -7.64 57.62
C ARG A 16 -27.71 -6.96 57.29
N VAL A 17 -27.19 -6.13 58.19
CA VAL A 17 -25.88 -5.48 58.01
C VAL A 17 -24.76 -6.51 58.00
N MET A 18 -24.76 -7.46 58.93
CA MET A 18 -23.76 -8.53 58.99
C MET A 18 -23.76 -9.42 57.74
N LEU A 19 -24.94 -9.76 57.20
CA LEU A 19 -25.04 -10.51 55.94
C LEU A 19 -24.52 -9.71 54.74
N ARG A 20 -24.76 -8.39 54.69
CA ARG A 20 -24.20 -7.53 53.64
C ARG A 20 -22.68 -7.45 53.72
N LEU A 21 -22.12 -7.32 54.93
CA LEU A 21 -20.67 -7.32 55.14
C LEU A 21 -20.05 -8.65 54.71
N LEU A 22 -20.68 -9.79 55.05
CA LEU A 22 -20.22 -11.11 54.64
C LEU A 22 -20.22 -11.26 53.10
N ASN A 23 -21.26 -10.76 52.42
CA ASN A 23 -21.33 -10.77 50.95
C ASN A 23 -20.28 -9.86 50.30
N VAL A 24 -19.93 -8.74 50.94
CA VAL A 24 -18.87 -7.84 50.47
C VAL A 24 -17.50 -8.51 50.65
N GLU A 25 -17.25 -9.18 51.78
CA GLU A 25 -16.03 -9.95 52.00
C GLU A 25 -15.85 -11.07 50.97
N ASP A 26 -16.92 -11.81 50.65
CA ASP A 26 -16.91 -12.85 49.60
C ASP A 26 -16.67 -12.26 48.20
N ALA A 27 -17.25 -11.08 47.91
CA ALA A 27 -17.01 -10.38 46.65
C ALA A 27 -15.55 -9.89 46.52
N ILE A 28 -14.97 -9.35 47.60
CA ILE A 28 -13.57 -8.92 47.65
C ILE A 28 -12.64 -10.13 47.46
N ALA A 29 -12.92 -11.26 48.12
CA ALA A 29 -12.15 -12.48 47.95
C ALA A 29 -12.16 -13.00 46.50
N LYS A 30 -13.32 -12.94 45.83
CA LYS A 30 -13.47 -13.29 44.41
C LYS A 30 -12.70 -12.34 43.48
N GLN A 31 -12.74 -11.04 43.75
CA GLN A 31 -11.98 -10.05 42.99
C GLN A 31 -10.48 -10.24 43.17
N GLN A 32 -10.02 -10.51 44.39
CA GLN A 32 -8.60 -10.78 44.67
C GLN A 32 -8.11 -12.04 43.95
N ALA A 33 -8.91 -13.11 43.93
CA ALA A 33 -8.58 -14.33 43.19
C ALA A 33 -8.49 -14.07 41.68
N ALA A 34 -9.39 -13.24 41.11
CA ALA A 34 -9.34 -12.85 39.70
C ALA A 34 -8.11 -11.99 39.38
N LEU A 35 -7.74 -11.06 40.26
CA LEU A 35 -6.52 -10.25 40.14
C LEU A 35 -5.26 -11.12 40.12
N ASN A 36 -5.15 -12.07 41.05
CA ASN A 36 -4.02 -12.99 41.11
C ASN A 36 -3.93 -13.86 39.85
N ALA A 37 -5.06 -14.28 39.29
CA ALA A 37 -5.10 -15.05 38.04
C ALA A 37 -4.66 -14.20 36.83
N LEU A 38 -5.05 -12.92 36.78
CA LEU A 38 -4.60 -11.99 35.74
C LEU A 38 -3.11 -11.71 35.84
N GLU A 39 -2.57 -11.53 37.04
CA GLU A 39 -1.14 -11.31 37.28
C GLU A 39 -0.31 -12.53 36.86
N ALA A 40 -0.79 -13.74 37.17
CA ALA A 40 -0.16 -14.98 36.67
C ALA A 40 -0.19 -15.06 35.13
N GLY A 41 -1.30 -14.64 34.49
CA GLY A 41 -1.41 -14.57 33.03
C GLY A 41 -0.46 -13.55 32.41
N LEU A 42 -0.27 -12.39 33.06
CA LEU A 42 0.68 -11.36 32.61
C LEU A 42 2.12 -11.87 32.67
N ASN A 43 2.51 -12.51 33.77
CA ASN A 43 3.85 -13.10 33.92
C ASN A 43 4.12 -14.19 32.87
N ALA A 44 3.11 -15.01 32.54
CA ALA A 44 3.23 -16.00 31.47
C ALA A 44 3.40 -15.37 30.07
N LEU A 45 2.68 -14.27 29.80
CA LEU A 45 2.83 -13.51 28.55
C LEU A 45 4.19 -12.82 28.44
N GLU A 46 4.72 -12.29 29.55
CA GLU A 46 6.07 -11.71 29.57
C GLU A 46 7.15 -12.76 29.32
N ALA A 47 7.02 -13.95 29.91
CA ALA A 47 7.91 -15.07 29.63
C ALA A 47 7.84 -15.49 28.15
N HIS A 48 6.64 -15.60 27.58
CA HIS A 48 6.45 -15.92 26.16
C HIS A 48 7.03 -14.83 25.25
N ARG A 49 6.91 -13.55 25.62
CA ARG A 49 7.54 -12.43 24.90
C ARG A 49 9.06 -12.54 24.92
N GLY A 50 9.64 -12.91 26.06
CA GLY A 50 11.08 -13.17 26.17
C GLY A 50 11.54 -14.29 25.24
N GLN A 51 10.78 -15.39 25.17
CA GLN A 51 11.06 -16.49 24.25
C GLN A 51 10.97 -16.06 22.78
N LEU A 52 9.91 -15.34 22.39
CA LEU A 52 9.77 -14.81 21.03
C LEU A 52 10.91 -13.86 20.65
N SER A 53 11.37 -13.03 21.60
CA SER A 53 12.51 -12.14 21.36
C SER A 53 13.80 -12.91 21.12
N ALA A 54 14.01 -14.03 21.82
CA ALA A 54 15.16 -14.91 21.63
C ALA A 54 15.09 -15.65 20.29
N GLU A 55 13.91 -16.16 19.91
CA GLU A 55 13.66 -16.79 18.61
C GLU A 55 13.88 -15.78 17.46
N HIS A 56 13.45 -14.52 17.63
CA HIS A 56 13.68 -13.46 16.65
C HIS A 56 15.17 -13.15 16.46
N ALA A 57 15.93 -13.01 17.57
CA ALA A 57 17.37 -12.81 17.50
C ALA A 57 18.09 -13.99 16.81
N GLN A 58 17.59 -15.22 17.01
CA GLN A 58 18.11 -16.40 16.33
C GLN A 58 17.83 -16.37 14.81
N ILE A 59 16.63 -15.91 14.40
CA ILE A 59 16.29 -15.72 12.99
C ILE A 59 17.18 -14.64 12.35
N GLU A 60 17.37 -13.49 13.01
CA GLU A 60 18.25 -12.43 12.50
C GLU A 60 19.70 -12.91 12.36
N SER A 61 20.21 -13.66 13.35
CA SER A 61 21.53 -14.27 13.25
C SER A 61 21.65 -15.24 12.08
N LEU A 62 20.62 -16.07 11.83
CA LEU A 62 20.60 -16.99 10.68
C LEU A 62 20.59 -16.22 9.36
N ILE A 63 19.80 -15.15 9.25
CA ILE A 63 19.74 -14.30 8.05
C ILE A 63 21.12 -13.66 7.78
N GLN A 64 21.79 -13.18 8.83
CA GLN A 64 23.12 -12.58 8.70
C GLN A 64 24.16 -13.61 8.25
N THR A 65 24.17 -14.80 8.85
CA THR A 65 25.06 -15.89 8.44
C THR A 65 24.82 -16.33 7.00
N GLU A 66 23.57 -16.37 6.54
CA GLU A 66 23.26 -16.71 5.15
C GLU A 66 23.64 -15.59 4.17
N HIS A 67 23.51 -14.31 4.56
CA HIS A 67 24.04 -13.19 3.77
C HIS A 67 25.56 -13.32 3.57
N GLU A 68 26.31 -13.58 4.64
CA GLU A 68 27.76 -13.75 4.57
C GLU A 68 28.17 -14.90 3.65
N LYS A 69 27.42 -16.02 3.65
CA LYS A 69 27.64 -17.13 2.71
C LYS A 69 27.32 -16.77 1.27
N ILE A 70 26.27 -15.98 1.03
CA ILE A 70 25.91 -15.51 -0.30
C ILE A 70 27.01 -14.58 -0.83
N ASP A 71 27.50 -13.66 0.00
CA ASP A 71 28.59 -12.76 -0.35
C ASP A 71 29.89 -13.53 -0.66
N GLU A 72 30.22 -14.58 0.12
CA GLU A 72 31.32 -15.48 -0.18
C GLU A 72 31.13 -16.22 -1.52
N LEU A 73 29.92 -16.70 -1.83
CA LEU A 73 29.63 -17.38 -3.09
C LEU A 73 29.73 -16.44 -4.29
N ILE A 74 29.24 -15.21 -4.14
CA ILE A 74 29.39 -14.16 -5.16
C ILE A 74 30.87 -13.83 -5.38
N ALA A 75 31.65 -13.71 -4.29
CA ALA A 75 33.09 -13.48 -4.38
C ALA A 75 33.84 -14.64 -5.07
N GLN A 76 33.42 -15.89 -4.85
CA GLN A 76 34.00 -17.07 -5.51
C GLN A 76 33.62 -17.17 -7.00
N GLN A 77 32.46 -16.64 -7.41
CA GLN A 77 31.99 -16.61 -8.81
C GLN A 77 32.76 -15.63 -9.72
N ALA A 78 33.64 -14.78 -9.17
CA ALA A 78 34.56 -13.96 -9.98
C ALA A 78 35.62 -14.79 -10.73
N GLN A 79 35.66 -16.12 -10.54
CA GLN A 79 36.45 -17.05 -11.33
C GLN A 79 35.56 -17.83 -12.31
N PRO A 80 36.05 -18.20 -13.51
CA PRO A 80 35.25 -18.88 -14.53
C PRO A 80 34.75 -20.24 -14.00
N ALA A 81 33.45 -20.30 -13.71
CA ALA A 81 32.81 -21.43 -13.06
C ALA A 81 32.66 -22.64 -14.00
N THR A 82 32.97 -23.82 -13.50
CA THR A 82 32.66 -25.11 -14.16
C THR A 82 31.17 -25.46 -13.98
N PRO A 83 30.57 -26.27 -14.86
CA PRO A 83 29.16 -26.70 -14.75
C PRO A 83 28.78 -27.32 -13.39
N ASP A 84 29.74 -27.99 -12.73
CA ASP A 84 29.55 -28.58 -11.41
C ASP A 84 29.34 -27.52 -10.31
N ALA A 85 29.96 -26.34 -10.45
CA ALA A 85 29.76 -25.23 -9.52
C ALA A 85 28.35 -24.64 -9.64
N THR A 86 27.79 -24.58 -10.86
CA THR A 86 26.42 -24.11 -11.10
C THR A 86 25.38 -25.05 -10.48
N GLN A 87 25.57 -26.37 -10.59
CA GLN A 87 24.69 -27.35 -9.92
C GLN A 87 24.77 -27.27 -8.40
N SER A 88 25.97 -27.09 -7.85
CA SER A 88 26.17 -26.92 -6.40
C SER A 88 25.47 -25.67 -5.85
N ILE A 89 25.53 -24.55 -6.60
CA ILE A 89 24.84 -23.32 -6.23
C ILE A 89 23.31 -23.49 -6.30
N GLN A 90 22.79 -24.14 -7.35
CA GLN A 90 21.36 -24.42 -7.47
C GLN A 90 20.85 -25.29 -6.31
N ALA A 91 21.59 -26.32 -5.91
CA ALA A 91 21.23 -27.17 -4.77
C ALA A 91 21.20 -26.39 -3.44
N LYS A 92 22.11 -25.42 -3.25
CA LYS A 92 22.09 -24.52 -2.07
C LYS A 92 20.88 -23.59 -2.08
N ILE A 93 20.49 -23.06 -3.24
CA ILE A 93 19.29 -22.23 -3.40
C ILE A 93 18.03 -23.04 -3.05
N ASP A 94 17.92 -24.25 -3.57
CA ASP A 94 16.76 -25.12 -3.31
C ASP A 94 16.66 -25.48 -1.81
N ALA A 95 17.80 -25.69 -1.14
CA ALA A 95 17.84 -25.91 0.30
C ALA A 95 17.38 -24.69 1.11
N LEU A 96 17.77 -23.46 0.69
CA LEU A 96 17.34 -22.21 1.31
C LEU A 96 15.83 -22.00 1.15
N ILE A 97 15.29 -22.25 -0.05
CA ILE A 97 13.84 -22.21 -0.32
C ILE A 97 13.10 -23.17 0.63
N ALA A 98 13.60 -24.39 0.80
CA ALA A 98 13.02 -25.37 1.70
C ALA A 98 13.10 -24.95 3.19
N GLN A 99 14.11 -24.17 3.59
CA GLN A 99 14.21 -23.61 4.95
C GLN A 99 13.21 -22.48 5.17
N VAL A 100 13.08 -21.55 4.21
CA VAL A 100 12.08 -20.47 4.25
C VAL A 100 10.66 -21.04 4.34
N ASN A 101 10.33 -22.03 3.51
CA ASN A 101 9.02 -22.66 3.55
C ASN A 101 8.71 -23.33 4.89
N ARG A 102 9.72 -23.89 5.58
CA ARG A 102 9.56 -24.41 6.94
C ARG A 102 9.27 -23.30 7.94
N LEU A 103 10.01 -22.19 7.89
CA LEU A 103 9.76 -21.03 8.76
C LEU A 103 8.35 -20.42 8.55
N ILE A 104 7.88 -20.38 7.31
CA ILE A 104 6.50 -19.95 6.99
C ILE A 104 5.49 -20.89 7.65
N ALA A 105 5.65 -22.21 7.49
CA ALA A 105 4.77 -23.20 8.07
C ALA A 105 4.77 -23.17 9.62
N ASP A 106 5.93 -22.96 10.24
CA ASP A 106 6.03 -22.80 11.69
C ASP A 106 5.37 -21.50 12.15
N GLY A 107 5.55 -20.39 11.41
CA GLY A 107 4.85 -19.12 11.66
C GLY A 107 3.32 -19.26 11.58
N GLU A 108 2.79 -20.09 10.68
CA GLU A 108 1.36 -20.41 10.60
C GLU A 108 0.87 -21.20 11.84
N LYS A 109 1.65 -22.16 12.34
CA LYS A 109 1.33 -22.87 13.59
C LYS A 109 1.30 -21.93 14.79
N TYR A 110 2.29 -21.04 14.92
CA TYR A 110 2.30 -20.02 15.96
C TYR A 110 1.08 -19.09 15.87
N ARG A 111 0.67 -18.72 14.66
CA ARG A 111 -0.52 -17.90 14.43
C ARG A 111 -1.80 -18.63 14.87
N ALA A 112 -1.91 -19.93 14.61
CA ALA A 112 -3.02 -20.74 15.08
C ALA A 112 -3.09 -20.79 16.61
N GLY A 113 -1.96 -20.99 17.29
CA GLY A 113 -1.88 -20.97 18.75
C GLY A 113 -2.20 -19.60 19.36
N LEU A 114 -1.70 -18.51 18.77
CA LEU A 114 -2.01 -17.15 19.22
C LEU A 114 -3.48 -16.78 19.00
N ALA A 115 -4.09 -17.27 17.91
CA ALA A 115 -5.52 -17.09 17.67
C ALA A 115 -6.37 -17.77 18.75
N GLU A 116 -5.98 -18.98 19.18
CA GLU A 116 -6.61 -19.70 20.29
C GLU A 116 -6.47 -18.93 21.62
N VAL A 117 -5.25 -18.46 21.95
CA VAL A 117 -5.01 -17.62 23.14
C VAL A 117 -5.83 -16.33 23.10
N SER A 118 -5.94 -15.69 21.92
CA SER A 118 -6.68 -14.43 21.76
C SER A 118 -8.18 -14.53 22.05
N GLN A 119 -8.76 -15.74 21.92
CA GLN A 119 -10.18 -15.97 22.23
C GLN A 119 -10.48 -15.92 23.72
N HIS A 120 -9.45 -16.09 24.56
CA HIS A 120 -9.57 -16.07 26.01
C HIS A 120 -9.08 -14.75 26.64
N LEU A 121 -8.56 -13.83 25.84
CA LEU A 121 -8.09 -12.52 26.31
C LEU A 121 -9.23 -11.50 26.43
N PRO A 122 -9.20 -10.61 27.44
CA PRO A 122 -10.07 -9.45 27.49
C PRO A 122 -9.92 -8.56 26.23
N PRO A 123 -10.98 -7.87 25.76
CA PRO A 123 -10.98 -7.15 24.48
C PRO A 123 -9.82 -6.15 24.29
N ALA A 124 -9.42 -5.44 25.35
CA ALA A 124 -8.32 -4.49 25.30
C ALA A 124 -6.96 -5.15 25.04
N HIS A 125 -6.72 -6.33 25.60
CA HIS A 125 -5.48 -7.09 25.39
C HIS A 125 -5.46 -7.79 24.02
N ARG A 126 -6.63 -8.21 23.54
CA ARG A 126 -6.79 -8.74 22.20
C ARG A 126 -6.39 -7.73 21.12
N LEU A 127 -6.81 -6.46 21.26
CA LEU A 127 -6.43 -5.39 20.33
C LEU A 127 -4.91 -5.15 20.28
N ASN A 128 -4.23 -5.18 21.43
CA ASN A 128 -2.78 -5.01 21.49
C ASN A 128 -2.04 -6.20 20.87
N LEU A 129 -2.51 -7.43 21.10
CA LEU A 129 -1.96 -8.64 20.48
C LEU A 129 -2.16 -8.64 18.96
N GLU A 130 -3.35 -8.26 18.49
CA GLU A 130 -3.67 -8.14 17.07
C GLU A 130 -2.81 -7.06 16.38
N ALA A 131 -2.54 -5.94 17.05
CA ALA A 131 -1.63 -4.90 16.55
C ALA A 131 -0.17 -5.40 16.43
N ALA A 132 0.34 -6.12 17.44
CA ALA A 132 1.68 -6.70 17.40
C ALA A 132 1.83 -7.75 16.29
N LEU A 133 0.84 -8.64 16.15
CA LEU A 133 0.76 -9.62 15.06
C LEU A 133 0.74 -8.95 13.68
N HIS A 134 0.02 -7.84 13.54
CA HIS A 134 -0.02 -7.09 12.29
C HIS A 134 1.33 -6.46 11.95
N GLY A 135 2.05 -5.93 12.94
CA GLY A 135 3.42 -5.43 12.77
C GLY A 135 4.39 -6.49 12.26
N GLN A 136 4.36 -7.70 12.86
CA GLN A 136 5.16 -8.84 12.40
C GLN A 136 4.79 -9.28 10.99
N GLN A 137 3.50 -9.21 10.62
CA GLN A 137 3.05 -9.58 9.27
C GLN A 137 3.57 -8.61 8.20
N LEU A 138 3.69 -7.33 8.52
CA LEU A 138 4.32 -6.35 7.62
C LEU A 138 5.81 -6.64 7.42
N GLN A 139 6.53 -7.03 8.48
CA GLN A 139 7.94 -7.43 8.42
C GLN A 139 8.14 -8.70 7.58
N LEU A 140 7.31 -9.73 7.77
CA LEU A 140 7.33 -10.95 6.95
C LEU A 140 6.98 -10.65 5.48
N GLY A 141 6.06 -9.72 5.22
CA GLY A 141 5.74 -9.26 3.87
C GLY A 141 6.93 -8.56 3.19
N ALA A 142 7.67 -7.75 3.93
CA ALA A 142 8.91 -7.13 3.44
C ALA A 142 9.97 -8.21 3.12
N LEU A 143 10.17 -9.18 4.01
CA LEU A 143 11.10 -10.30 3.78
C LEU A 143 10.72 -11.12 2.54
N ASN A 144 9.44 -11.47 2.37
CA ASN A 144 8.97 -12.22 1.20
C ASN A 144 9.17 -11.44 -0.11
N SER A 145 9.05 -10.11 -0.06
CA SER A 145 9.33 -9.23 -1.20
C SER A 145 10.82 -9.26 -1.56
N THR A 146 11.71 -9.24 -0.55
CA THR A 146 13.17 -9.41 -0.75
C THR A 146 13.51 -10.75 -1.40
N ILE A 147 12.91 -11.85 -0.92
CA ILE A 147 13.11 -13.19 -1.48
C ILE A 147 12.64 -13.25 -2.94
N THR A 148 11.47 -12.67 -3.23
CA THR A 148 10.94 -12.61 -4.61
C THR A 148 11.87 -11.81 -5.52
N ALA A 149 12.42 -10.69 -5.03
CA ALA A 149 13.40 -9.91 -5.78
C ALA A 149 14.68 -10.69 -6.08
N GLN A 150 15.20 -11.46 -5.11
CA GLN A 150 16.35 -12.34 -5.30
C GLN A 150 16.06 -13.45 -6.32
N GLN A 151 14.85 -14.03 -6.32
CA GLN A 151 14.45 -15.03 -7.32
C GLN A 151 14.44 -14.44 -8.74
N MET A 152 13.97 -13.20 -8.92
CA MET A 152 14.00 -12.52 -10.22
C MET A 152 15.45 -12.27 -10.68
N GLN A 153 16.35 -11.90 -9.77
CA GLN A 153 17.78 -11.72 -10.08
C GLN A 153 18.43 -13.04 -10.53
N LEU A 154 18.14 -14.15 -9.84
CA LEU A 154 18.64 -15.47 -10.21
C LEU A 154 18.10 -15.95 -11.56
N ALA A 155 16.84 -15.66 -11.87
CA ALA A 155 16.26 -15.95 -13.18
C ALA A 155 17.00 -15.19 -14.29
N ALA A 156 17.25 -13.89 -14.10
CA ALA A 156 18.01 -13.08 -15.04
C ALA A 156 19.45 -13.59 -15.22
N LEU A 157 20.11 -14.02 -14.13
CA LEU A 157 21.46 -14.60 -14.19
C LEU A 157 21.48 -15.92 -14.97
N ASN A 158 20.49 -16.78 -14.75
CA ASN A 158 20.32 -18.04 -15.47
C ASN A 158 20.11 -17.82 -16.98
N ASP A 159 19.38 -16.77 -17.37
CA ASP A 159 19.22 -16.40 -18.77
C ASP A 159 20.52 -15.92 -19.41
N ILE A 160 21.35 -15.16 -18.68
CA ILE A 160 22.70 -14.77 -19.13
C ILE A 160 23.59 -16.00 -19.34
N VAL A 161 23.60 -16.92 -18.37
CA VAL A 161 24.39 -18.17 -18.47
C VAL A 161 23.91 -19.01 -19.66
N ARG A 162 22.59 -19.11 -19.89
CA ARG A 162 22.02 -19.77 -21.06
C ARG A 162 22.44 -19.12 -22.36
N GLN A 163 22.46 -17.78 -22.43
CA GLN A 163 22.92 -17.06 -23.62
C GLN A 163 24.42 -17.30 -23.89
N MET A 164 25.24 -17.31 -22.85
CA MET A 164 26.67 -17.60 -22.96
C MET A 164 26.96 -19.04 -23.38
N THR A 165 26.15 -19.99 -22.93
CA THR A 165 26.31 -21.43 -23.26
C THR A 165 25.67 -21.82 -24.60
N ALA A 166 24.67 -21.08 -25.08
CA ALA A 166 24.02 -21.29 -26.38
C ALA A 166 24.77 -20.62 -27.55
N ALA A 167 25.73 -19.72 -27.28
CA ALA A 167 26.58 -19.16 -28.30
C ALA A 167 27.50 -20.26 -28.88
N PRO A 168 27.40 -20.61 -30.18
CA PRO A 168 28.27 -21.61 -30.78
C PRO A 168 29.73 -21.15 -30.64
N ALA A 169 30.60 -22.08 -30.24
CA ALA A 169 32.03 -21.86 -30.03
C ALA A 169 32.74 -21.42 -31.33
N SER A 170 32.61 -20.15 -31.71
CA SER A 170 33.49 -19.51 -32.66
C SER A 170 34.75 -19.08 -31.91
N THR A 171 35.76 -19.93 -32.03
CA THR A 171 37.22 -19.71 -31.90
C THR A 171 37.71 -18.62 -30.91
N PRO A 172 38.44 -19.01 -29.84
CA PRO A 172 38.99 -18.08 -28.88
C PRO A 172 40.41 -17.64 -29.29
N ALA A 173 40.61 -16.34 -29.51
CA ALA A 173 41.94 -15.75 -29.41
C ALA A 173 41.86 -14.23 -29.18
N ALA A 174 42.63 -13.80 -28.18
CA ALA A 174 42.97 -12.43 -27.81
C ALA A 174 41.96 -11.66 -26.93
N VAL A 175 42.26 -11.73 -25.63
CA VAL A 175 42.24 -10.60 -24.69
C VAL A 175 40.86 -9.96 -24.44
N VAL A 176 40.20 -10.41 -23.37
CA VAL A 176 39.23 -9.57 -22.65
C VAL A 176 39.61 -9.55 -21.18
N ASN A 177 40.73 -8.87 -20.89
CA ASN A 177 40.79 -8.02 -19.70
C ASN A 177 40.01 -6.74 -20.05
N ALA A 178 38.69 -6.85 -20.22
CA ALA A 178 37.84 -5.68 -20.15
C ALA A 178 37.70 -5.35 -18.67
N VAL A 179 38.59 -4.49 -18.20
CA VAL A 179 38.19 -3.37 -17.35
C VAL A 179 36.76 -3.01 -17.76
N GLU A 180 35.80 -3.01 -16.84
CA GLU A 180 34.51 -2.33 -17.04
C GLU A 180 34.84 -0.86 -17.31
N GLY A 181 35.23 -0.57 -18.55
CA GLY A 181 35.53 0.75 -19.04
C GLY A 181 34.26 1.52 -18.80
N SER A 182 34.36 2.52 -17.93
CA SER A 182 33.34 3.50 -17.62
C SER A 182 32.38 3.66 -18.81
N ARG A 183 31.22 3.00 -18.76
CA ARG A 183 30.16 3.13 -19.79
C ARG A 183 29.56 4.56 -19.79
N SER A 184 30.21 5.52 -19.12
CA SER A 184 29.86 6.95 -19.09
C SER A 184 29.83 7.60 -20.46
N ASP A 185 30.42 6.98 -21.49
CA ASP A 185 30.63 7.63 -22.78
C ASP A 185 29.53 7.33 -23.82
N GLN A 186 28.50 6.56 -23.50
CA GLN A 186 27.31 6.54 -24.37
C GLN A 186 26.58 7.89 -24.25
N PRO A 187 26.31 8.58 -25.38
CA PRO A 187 25.58 9.84 -25.34
C PRO A 187 24.22 9.61 -24.67
N SER A 188 23.94 10.39 -23.63
CA SER A 188 22.67 10.33 -22.90
C SER A 188 21.52 10.46 -23.88
N ARG A 189 20.65 9.44 -23.93
CA ARG A 189 19.45 9.53 -24.77
C ARG A 189 18.60 10.70 -24.29
N PRO A 190 18.07 11.54 -25.19
CA PRO A 190 17.25 12.67 -24.79
C PRO A 190 15.98 12.16 -24.09
N ALA A 191 15.57 12.83 -23.02
CA ALA A 191 14.31 12.54 -22.36
C ALA A 191 13.14 12.77 -23.34
N VAL A 192 12.18 11.86 -23.32
CA VAL A 192 10.97 11.91 -24.13
C VAL A 192 9.85 12.45 -23.26
N ARG A 193 9.04 13.36 -23.79
CA ARG A 193 7.85 13.86 -23.08
C ARG A 193 6.80 12.76 -23.01
N PRO A 194 6.01 12.69 -21.92
CA PRO A 194 4.85 11.80 -21.89
C PRO A 194 3.88 12.17 -23.01
N TYR A 195 3.12 11.18 -23.49
CA TYR A 195 2.03 11.46 -24.42
C TYR A 195 1.06 12.46 -23.81
N ASN A 196 0.69 13.50 -24.54
CA ASN A 196 -0.36 14.40 -24.08
C ASN A 196 -1.75 13.82 -24.39
N PHE A 197 -2.79 14.44 -23.83
CA PHE A 197 -4.18 14.01 -24.00
C PHE A 197 -4.60 13.89 -25.48
N GLU A 198 -4.26 14.88 -26.31
CA GLU A 198 -4.64 14.90 -27.72
C GLU A 198 -3.96 13.78 -28.51
N GLN A 199 -2.68 13.50 -28.23
CA GLN A 199 -1.95 12.40 -28.86
C GLN A 199 -2.58 11.03 -28.52
N LEU A 200 -2.97 10.84 -27.26
CA LEU A 200 -3.69 9.63 -26.84
C LEU A 200 -5.06 9.53 -27.52
N LEU A 201 -5.80 10.64 -27.55
CA LEU A 201 -7.14 10.70 -28.12
C LEU A 201 -7.15 10.49 -29.65
N ASN A 202 -6.09 10.93 -30.33
CA ASN A 202 -5.84 10.69 -31.74
C ASN A 202 -5.23 9.32 -32.03
N ARG A 203 -5.03 8.47 -31.00
CA ARG A 203 -4.47 7.12 -31.10
C ARG A 203 -3.06 7.07 -31.71
N GLU A 204 -2.27 8.13 -31.53
CA GLU A 204 -0.86 8.15 -31.95
C GLU A 204 0.00 7.10 -31.22
N VAL A 205 -0.54 6.49 -30.17
CA VAL A 205 0.07 5.46 -29.32
C VAL A 205 -0.04 4.03 -29.87
N GLU A 206 -1.01 3.73 -30.75
CA GLU A 206 -1.30 2.35 -31.17
C GLU A 206 -0.16 1.72 -32.00
N SER A 207 0.65 2.54 -32.68
CA SER A 207 1.81 2.08 -33.47
C SER A 207 3.06 1.78 -32.64
N LEU A 208 3.12 2.27 -31.39
CA LEU A 208 4.32 2.24 -30.55
C LEU A 208 4.19 1.32 -29.32
N GLY A 209 2.97 0.86 -29.00
CA GLY A 209 2.71 -0.09 -27.92
C GLY A 209 2.92 0.53 -26.53
N LEU A 210 2.01 1.41 -26.10
CA LEU A 210 2.09 2.01 -24.76
C LEU A 210 1.94 0.96 -23.65
N ASP A 211 3.06 0.68 -22.98
CA ASP A 211 3.22 -0.34 -21.96
C ASP A 211 3.88 0.20 -20.68
N LEU A 212 4.30 1.47 -20.65
CA LEU A 212 4.80 2.13 -19.45
C LEU A 212 3.87 3.28 -19.01
N VAL A 213 3.33 3.15 -17.80
CA VAL A 213 2.44 4.15 -17.19
C VAL A 213 2.96 4.56 -15.83
N PHE A 214 2.94 5.86 -15.57
CA PHE A 214 3.19 6.45 -14.26
C PHE A 214 1.89 6.93 -13.65
N ASN A 215 1.60 6.53 -12.42
CA ASN A 215 0.47 7.05 -11.64
C ASN A 215 0.99 7.93 -10.50
N VAL A 216 0.83 9.24 -10.68
CA VAL A 216 1.03 10.25 -9.62
C VAL A 216 -0.11 10.10 -8.63
N HIS A 217 0.08 9.22 -7.63
CA HIS A 217 -0.96 8.84 -6.70
C HIS A 217 -1.09 9.88 -5.59
N ILE A 218 -2.16 10.67 -5.63
CA ILE A 218 -2.51 11.59 -4.55
C ILE A 218 -3.18 10.81 -3.42
N PRO A 219 -2.71 10.92 -2.16
CA PRO A 219 -3.33 10.25 -1.02
C PRO A 219 -4.83 10.50 -0.95
N LYS A 220 -5.59 9.40 -0.82
CA LYS A 220 -7.06 9.40 -0.70
C LYS A 220 -7.83 9.85 -1.95
N ALA A 221 -7.19 9.89 -3.11
CA ALA A 221 -7.82 10.12 -4.41
C ALA A 221 -7.83 8.83 -5.26
N ALA A 222 -8.44 7.77 -4.74
CA ALA A 222 -8.69 6.51 -5.46
C ALA A 222 -7.47 5.69 -5.97
N GLY A 223 -6.23 5.91 -5.50
CA GLY A 223 -5.07 5.19 -6.08
C GLY A 223 -5.08 3.66 -5.95
N ASN A 224 -5.70 3.09 -4.90
CA ASN A 224 -5.91 1.64 -4.85
C ASN A 224 -6.85 1.16 -5.97
N THR A 225 -7.87 1.96 -6.31
CA THR A 225 -8.80 1.70 -7.40
C THR A 225 -8.09 1.83 -8.75
N VAL A 226 -7.20 2.82 -8.91
CA VAL A 226 -6.33 2.96 -10.10
C VAL A 226 -5.44 1.72 -10.27
N ASN A 227 -4.80 1.24 -9.21
CA ASN A 227 -3.97 0.03 -9.28
C ASN A 227 -4.78 -1.20 -9.69
N ALA A 228 -6.01 -1.34 -9.17
CA ALA A 228 -6.92 -2.41 -9.58
C ALA A 228 -7.31 -2.30 -11.07
N LEU A 229 -7.57 -1.09 -11.55
CA LEU A 229 -7.88 -0.81 -12.96
C LEU A 229 -6.74 -1.25 -13.87
N PHE A 230 -5.54 -0.77 -13.62
CA PHE A 230 -4.39 -1.09 -14.46
C PHE A 230 -4.03 -2.58 -14.43
N ARG A 231 -4.20 -3.26 -13.30
CA ARG A 231 -4.10 -4.74 -13.24
C ARG A 231 -5.11 -5.43 -14.16
N GLN A 232 -6.37 -5.00 -14.16
CA GLN A 232 -7.39 -5.55 -15.06
C GLN A 232 -7.05 -5.27 -16.54
N LEU A 233 -6.42 -4.14 -16.80
CA LEU A 233 -5.90 -3.78 -18.12
C LEU A 233 -4.59 -4.51 -18.47
N GLY A 234 -4.05 -5.37 -17.61
CA GLY A 234 -2.86 -6.18 -17.88
C GLY A 234 -1.53 -5.52 -17.56
N PHE A 235 -1.52 -4.48 -16.72
CA PHE A 235 -0.29 -3.87 -16.21
C PHE A 235 0.13 -4.48 -14.87
N ILE A 236 1.44 -4.58 -14.65
CA ILE A 236 2.07 -4.98 -13.40
C ILE A 236 2.37 -3.72 -12.58
N PRO A 237 1.70 -3.49 -11.43
CA PRO A 237 2.00 -2.32 -10.61
C PRO A 237 3.31 -2.49 -9.85
N VAL A 238 4.18 -1.50 -9.99
CA VAL A 238 5.43 -1.36 -9.24
C VAL A 238 5.28 -0.15 -8.31
N PRO A 239 5.17 -0.37 -6.99
CA PRO A 239 5.00 0.72 -6.05
C PRO A 239 6.32 1.48 -5.83
N LEU A 240 6.23 2.81 -5.69
CA LEU A 240 7.32 3.62 -5.13
C LEU A 240 7.49 3.30 -3.64
N ASP A 241 8.70 3.00 -3.21
CA ASP A 241 9.05 2.97 -1.79
C ASP A 241 9.18 4.41 -1.29
N MET A 242 8.32 4.79 -0.33
CA MET A 242 8.32 6.15 0.21
C MET A 242 9.49 6.43 1.17
N ASN A 243 10.14 5.39 1.71
CA ASN A 243 11.26 5.57 2.63
C ASN A 243 12.54 5.89 1.86
N THR A 244 12.75 5.22 0.73
CA THR A 244 13.92 5.43 -0.14
C THR A 244 13.65 6.45 -1.24
N ASN A 245 12.39 6.71 -1.55
CA ASN A 245 11.95 7.48 -2.71
C ASN A 245 12.40 6.85 -4.03
N GLU A 246 12.45 5.52 -4.08
CA GLU A 246 12.87 4.73 -5.24
C GLU A 246 11.82 3.67 -5.61
N PHE A 247 11.68 3.36 -6.89
CA PHE A 247 10.80 2.28 -7.35
C PHE A 247 11.44 0.89 -7.24
N PHE A 248 12.77 0.86 -7.17
CA PHE A 248 13.55 -0.36 -7.31
C PHE A 248 14.60 -0.42 -6.20
N ALA A 249 14.19 -0.90 -5.02
CA ALA A 249 15.09 -0.99 -3.87
C ALA A 249 16.30 -1.93 -4.10
N THR A 250 16.19 -2.86 -5.04
CA THR A 250 17.19 -3.93 -5.28
C THR A 250 17.78 -3.94 -6.69
N VAL A 251 17.22 -3.14 -7.61
CA VAL A 251 17.68 -3.05 -9.00
C VAL A 251 17.96 -1.59 -9.30
N ARG A 252 19.17 -1.27 -9.78
CA ARG A 252 19.43 0.12 -10.18
C ARG A 252 18.48 0.52 -11.30
N GLU A 253 17.89 1.71 -11.18
CA GLU A 253 16.88 2.23 -12.12
C GLU A 253 17.38 2.25 -13.58
N ASP A 254 18.65 2.58 -13.80
CA ASP A 254 19.27 2.58 -15.13
C ASP A 254 19.29 1.19 -15.76
N ARG A 255 19.61 0.15 -14.98
CA ARG A 255 19.56 -1.25 -15.43
C ARG A 255 18.15 -1.69 -15.78
N TRP A 256 17.16 -1.26 -14.99
CA TRP A 256 15.76 -1.56 -15.30
C TRP A 256 15.35 -0.92 -16.64
N PHE A 257 15.73 0.35 -16.89
CA PHE A 257 15.44 1.00 -18.16
C PHE A 257 16.19 0.41 -19.35
N GLU A 258 17.44 -0.01 -19.17
CA GLU A 258 18.20 -0.73 -20.21
C GLU A 258 17.47 -2.02 -20.61
N GLY A 259 17.02 -2.82 -19.62
CA GLY A 259 16.24 -4.02 -19.87
C GLY A 259 14.89 -3.72 -20.53
N TYR A 260 14.21 -2.67 -20.07
CA TYR A 260 12.92 -2.26 -20.61
C TYR A 260 13.00 -1.68 -22.02
N ALA A 261 14.16 -1.14 -22.43
CA ALA A 261 14.37 -0.58 -23.77
C ALA A 261 14.39 -1.65 -24.89
N ALA A 262 14.36 -2.95 -24.55
CA ALA A 262 14.19 -4.01 -25.53
C ALA A 262 12.86 -3.84 -26.32
N PRO A 263 12.84 -4.16 -27.62
CA PRO A 263 11.62 -4.08 -28.42
C PRO A 263 10.57 -5.09 -27.92
N PRO A 264 9.26 -4.85 -28.15
CA PRO A 264 8.19 -5.76 -27.77
C PRO A 264 8.38 -7.19 -28.32
N PRO A 265 7.83 -8.22 -27.65
CA PRO A 265 6.92 -8.13 -26.50
C PRO A 265 7.66 -7.90 -25.18
N ARG A 266 7.16 -6.94 -24.40
CA ARG A 266 7.59 -6.67 -23.01
C ARG A 266 6.36 -6.55 -22.12
N ASP A 267 6.56 -6.76 -20.83
CA ASP A 267 5.50 -6.59 -19.85
C ASP A 267 5.06 -5.12 -19.77
N ALA A 268 3.76 -4.91 -19.52
CA ALA A 268 3.23 -3.59 -19.27
C ALA A 268 3.36 -3.26 -17.78
N TYR A 269 3.95 -2.12 -17.43
CA TYR A 269 4.20 -1.72 -16.05
C TYR A 269 3.46 -0.43 -15.68
N LEU A 270 2.89 -0.45 -14.48
CA LEU A 270 2.34 0.73 -13.83
C LEU A 270 3.28 1.14 -12.69
N MET A 271 4.11 2.14 -12.91
CA MET A 271 4.91 2.79 -11.86
C MET A 271 3.97 3.68 -11.03
N THR A 272 3.62 3.27 -9.82
CA THR A 272 2.62 3.97 -9.00
C THR A 272 3.17 4.35 -7.64
N GLY A 273 2.87 5.54 -7.17
CA GLY A 273 3.37 5.96 -5.87
C GLY A 273 2.96 7.36 -5.50
N HIS A 274 3.06 7.67 -4.22
CA HIS A 274 2.86 9.02 -3.75
C HIS A 274 4.10 9.85 -4.12
N MET A 275 4.10 10.36 -5.35
CA MET A 275 5.26 10.94 -6.00
C MET A 275 4.90 12.28 -6.66
N ARG A 276 5.88 13.16 -6.84
CA ARG A 276 5.70 14.46 -7.50
C ARG A 276 6.20 14.43 -8.95
N LEU A 277 5.88 15.46 -9.75
CA LEU A 277 6.40 15.57 -11.13
C LEU A 277 7.90 15.93 -11.19
N ASP A 278 8.49 16.46 -10.13
CA ASP A 278 9.96 16.63 -10.03
C ASP A 278 10.73 15.36 -9.68
N GLN A 279 10.09 14.19 -9.63
CA GLN A 279 10.81 12.93 -9.41
C GLN A 279 11.96 12.79 -10.44
N PRO A 280 13.21 12.53 -9.99
CA PRO A 280 14.38 12.52 -10.88
C PRO A 280 14.24 11.60 -12.10
N MET A 281 13.45 10.54 -11.96
CA MET A 281 13.15 9.61 -13.04
C MET A 281 12.54 10.30 -14.26
N PHE A 282 11.59 11.23 -14.09
CA PHE A 282 10.91 11.88 -15.22
C PHE A 282 11.87 12.67 -16.13
N ARG A 283 12.99 13.14 -15.58
CA ARG A 283 14.03 13.87 -16.35
C ARG A 283 14.95 12.94 -17.14
N ARG A 284 14.90 11.64 -16.89
CA ARG A 284 15.78 10.61 -17.49
C ARG A 284 15.04 9.64 -18.41
N LEU A 285 13.72 9.62 -18.39
CA LEU A 285 12.92 8.71 -19.23
C LEU A 285 13.07 9.06 -20.71
N TRP A 286 13.74 8.19 -21.47
CA TRP A 286 13.85 8.28 -22.94
C TRP A 286 12.85 7.38 -23.68
N MET A 287 11.92 6.76 -22.95
CA MET A 287 10.96 5.81 -23.51
C MET A 287 9.57 6.44 -23.58
N PRO A 288 8.76 6.09 -24.59
CA PRO A 288 7.37 6.50 -24.63
C PRO A 288 6.64 6.04 -23.39
N HIS A 289 5.93 6.95 -22.73
CA HIS A 289 5.23 6.68 -21.49
C HIS A 289 4.03 7.61 -21.34
N MET A 290 3.18 7.27 -20.38
CA MET A 290 2.00 8.04 -20.01
C MET A 290 2.08 8.39 -18.52
N ILE A 291 1.65 9.59 -18.15
CA ILE A 291 1.48 9.99 -16.75
C ILE A 291 -0.01 10.19 -16.50
N VAL A 292 -0.55 9.51 -15.50
CA VAL A 292 -1.93 9.64 -15.07
C VAL A 292 -2.02 10.05 -13.60
N SER A 293 -3.15 10.62 -13.23
CA SER A 293 -3.50 10.88 -11.84
C SER A 293 -5.02 10.84 -11.66
N VAL A 294 -5.47 10.83 -10.41
CA VAL A 294 -6.87 11.03 -10.06
C VAL A 294 -6.92 12.09 -8.97
N LEU A 295 -7.75 13.10 -9.19
CA LEU A 295 -8.01 14.18 -8.23
C LEU A 295 -9.25 13.83 -7.37
N ARG A 296 -9.43 14.57 -6.29
CA ARG A 296 -10.62 14.47 -5.45
C ARG A 296 -10.93 15.84 -4.89
N ASP A 297 -12.21 16.15 -4.71
CA ASP A 297 -12.62 17.34 -3.96
C ASP A 297 -11.79 17.45 -2.67
N PRO A 298 -11.09 18.57 -2.43
CA PRO A 298 -10.14 18.66 -1.33
C PRO A 298 -10.78 18.41 0.04
N VAL A 299 -12.03 18.81 0.24
CA VAL A 299 -12.75 18.61 1.50
C VAL A 299 -13.10 17.13 1.67
N GLU A 300 -13.63 16.48 0.63
CA GLU A 300 -13.89 15.04 0.63
C GLU A 300 -12.61 14.21 0.79
N ARG A 301 -11.48 14.68 0.25
CA ARG A 301 -10.16 14.09 0.44
C ARG A 301 -9.74 14.12 1.91
N MET A 302 -9.91 15.25 2.60
CA MET A 302 -9.63 15.38 4.04
C MET A 302 -10.56 14.50 4.88
N LEU A 303 -11.86 14.50 4.60
CA LEU A 303 -12.83 13.64 5.30
C LEU A 303 -12.46 12.16 5.18
N SER A 304 -12.06 11.73 3.97
CA SER A 304 -11.63 10.34 3.75
C SER A 304 -10.33 9.99 4.47
N ASN A 305 -9.41 10.95 4.63
CA ASN A 305 -8.17 10.76 5.40
C ASN A 305 -8.49 10.67 6.90
N TYR A 306 -9.29 11.59 7.42
CA TYR A 306 -9.71 11.60 8.83
C TYR A 306 -10.42 10.32 9.23
N ASN A 307 -11.42 9.88 8.45
CA ASN A 307 -12.11 8.61 8.68
C ASN A 307 -11.20 7.38 8.50
N PHE A 308 -10.07 7.51 7.80
CA PHE A 308 -9.07 6.47 7.75
C PHE A 308 -8.22 6.46 9.04
N THR A 309 -7.78 7.61 9.54
CA THR A 309 -7.08 7.74 10.83
C THR A 309 -7.94 7.22 11.98
N LEU A 310 -9.23 7.58 12.03
CA LEU A 310 -10.17 7.09 13.05
C LEU A 310 -10.22 5.55 13.13
N ARG A 311 -10.13 4.85 12.01
CA ARG A 311 -10.28 3.39 11.96
C ARG A 311 -8.97 2.62 12.03
N ARG A 312 -7.83 3.32 12.16
CA ARG A 312 -6.51 2.70 12.11
C ARG A 312 -5.74 3.06 13.38
N PRO A 313 -5.82 2.23 14.44
CA PRO A 313 -5.06 2.45 15.67
C PRO A 313 -3.56 2.61 15.46
N ALA A 314 -2.99 1.96 14.43
CA ALA A 314 -1.59 2.08 14.06
C ALA A 314 -1.24 3.39 13.32
N ASN A 315 -2.21 4.25 12.99
CA ASN A 315 -1.94 5.55 12.38
C ASN A 315 -1.34 6.50 13.45
N PRO A 316 -0.27 7.25 13.13
CA PRO A 316 0.40 8.11 14.11
C PRO A 316 -0.51 9.16 14.79
N TRP A 317 -1.56 9.61 14.10
CA TRP A 317 -2.49 10.61 14.62
C TRP A 317 -3.76 10.02 15.24
N HIS A 318 -3.88 8.69 15.32
CA HIS A 318 -5.11 8.05 15.81
C HIS A 318 -5.42 8.46 17.26
N ASP A 319 -4.45 8.34 18.16
CA ASP A 319 -4.62 8.68 19.58
C ASP A 319 -5.01 10.16 19.77
N GLU A 320 -4.42 11.04 18.97
CA GLU A 320 -4.67 12.47 19.04
C GLU A 320 -6.08 12.82 18.58
N VAL A 321 -6.57 12.16 17.53
CA VAL A 321 -7.94 12.32 17.04
C VAL A 321 -8.96 11.70 18.01
N VAL A 322 -8.72 10.47 18.46
CA VAL A 322 -9.72 9.70 19.21
C VAL A 322 -9.73 10.04 20.70
N ASN A 323 -8.57 10.10 21.33
CA ASN A 323 -8.46 10.24 22.79
C ASN A 323 -8.18 11.68 23.24
N LYS A 324 -7.44 12.46 22.44
CA LYS A 324 -7.11 13.86 22.77
C LYS A 324 -8.09 14.87 22.16
N GLY A 325 -9.06 14.40 21.38
CA GLY A 325 -10.13 15.24 20.81
C GLY A 325 -9.67 16.24 19.77
N MET A 326 -8.65 15.91 18.96
CA MET A 326 -8.21 16.79 17.86
C MET A 326 -9.38 17.10 16.92
N SER A 327 -9.64 18.40 16.73
CA SER A 327 -10.70 18.85 15.83
C SER A 327 -10.41 18.50 14.38
N PHE A 328 -11.44 18.42 13.53
CA PHE A 328 -11.27 18.11 12.11
C PHE A 328 -10.46 19.19 11.36
N VAL A 329 -10.63 20.47 11.72
CA VAL A 329 -9.87 21.58 11.12
C VAL A 329 -8.40 21.52 11.54
N GLU A 330 -8.11 21.27 12.81
CA GLU A 330 -6.73 21.08 13.29
C GLU A 330 -6.08 19.88 12.59
N TYR A 331 -6.78 18.75 12.49
CA TYR A 331 -6.32 17.58 11.77
C TYR A 331 -5.99 17.90 10.30
N SER A 332 -6.86 18.63 9.61
CA SER A 332 -6.67 18.99 8.21
C SER A 332 -5.44 19.88 8.03
N SER A 333 -5.18 20.79 8.97
CA SER A 333 -3.95 21.60 8.99
C SER A 333 -2.71 20.71 9.11
N ARG A 334 -2.67 19.79 10.09
CA ARG A 334 -1.54 18.86 10.27
C ARG A 334 -1.33 17.96 9.05
N MET A 335 -2.41 17.50 8.43
CA MET A 335 -2.35 16.69 7.22
C MET A 335 -1.72 17.48 6.06
N LEU A 336 -2.14 18.73 5.85
CA LEU A 336 -1.56 19.60 4.82
C LEU A 336 -0.11 19.92 5.09
N ASP A 337 0.29 20.14 6.35
CA ASP A 337 1.69 20.36 6.71
C ASP A 337 2.56 19.12 6.43
N ALA A 338 2.02 17.93 6.71
CA ALA A 338 2.75 16.67 6.58
C ALA A 338 2.79 16.09 5.17
N ILE A 339 1.73 16.25 4.38
CA ILE A 339 1.59 15.62 3.05
C ILE A 339 1.56 16.65 1.93
N GLY A 340 1.05 17.85 2.23
CA GLY A 340 0.83 18.90 1.24
C GLY A 340 -0.57 18.87 0.61
N PRO A 341 -0.96 19.99 -0.02
CA PRO A 341 -2.16 20.10 -0.84
C PRO A 341 -2.04 19.23 -2.11
N GLN A 342 -3.16 18.86 -2.74
CA GLN A 342 -3.11 17.98 -3.92
C GLN A 342 -2.35 18.63 -5.08
N TYR A 343 -2.42 19.96 -5.25
CA TYR A 343 -1.70 20.64 -6.32
C TYR A 343 -0.18 20.47 -6.22
N SER A 344 0.37 20.29 -5.02
CA SER A 344 1.80 20.17 -4.79
C SER A 344 2.43 18.89 -5.36
N PHE A 345 1.60 17.90 -5.74
CA PHE A 345 2.05 16.71 -6.45
C PHE A 345 2.43 17.01 -7.92
N PHE A 346 2.02 18.17 -8.44
CA PHE A 346 2.31 18.63 -9.80
C PHE A 346 3.35 19.76 -9.85
N ASP A 347 4.04 19.98 -8.73
CA ASP A 347 5.16 20.89 -8.65
C ASP A 347 6.44 20.24 -9.22
N GLU A 348 7.20 21.00 -10.00
CA GLU A 348 8.45 20.56 -10.62
C GLU A 348 9.74 21.24 -10.12
N THR A 349 9.59 22.16 -9.17
CA THR A 349 10.65 23.04 -8.65
C THR A 349 11.42 22.44 -7.47
N GLY A 350 10.91 21.37 -6.89
CA GLY A 350 11.47 20.74 -5.70
C GLY A 350 12.57 19.70 -6.00
N LYS A 351 13.01 19.06 -4.91
CA LYS A 351 14.00 17.97 -4.95
C LYS A 351 13.36 16.57 -4.93
N GLY A 352 12.07 16.44 -5.27
CA GLY A 352 11.43 15.14 -5.46
C GLY A 352 11.17 14.30 -4.20
N VAL A 353 11.30 14.85 -3.00
CA VAL A 353 11.06 14.11 -1.73
C VAL A 353 9.62 14.30 -1.25
N PHE A 354 9.05 13.28 -0.60
CA PHE A 354 7.72 13.32 0.01
C PHE A 354 7.61 14.48 1.03
N ALA A 355 6.51 15.24 0.99
CA ALA A 355 6.19 16.43 1.80
C ALA A 355 6.95 17.74 1.48
N ARG A 356 6.38 18.87 1.94
CA ARG A 356 6.66 20.31 1.70
C ARG A 356 8.02 20.66 1.07
N THR A 357 8.18 20.43 -0.23
CA THR A 357 9.44 20.75 -0.96
C THR A 357 9.23 21.48 -2.27
N GLY A 358 7.98 21.87 -2.56
CA GLY A 358 7.63 22.64 -3.74
C GLY A 358 7.43 24.12 -3.44
N ASN A 359 7.95 24.99 -4.30
CA ASN A 359 7.75 26.43 -4.22
C ASN A 359 6.90 26.97 -5.37
N ALA A 360 6.40 26.08 -6.24
CA ALA A 360 5.62 26.51 -7.39
C ALA A 360 4.27 27.08 -6.93
N PRO A 361 3.85 28.23 -7.47
CA PRO A 361 2.50 28.73 -7.22
C PRO A 361 1.46 27.76 -7.78
N VAL A 362 0.26 27.78 -7.20
CA VAL A 362 -0.83 26.86 -7.56
C VAL A 362 -1.19 26.90 -9.05
N GLN A 363 -1.06 28.07 -9.70
CA GLN A 363 -1.27 28.26 -11.14
C GLN A 363 -0.25 27.50 -11.99
N GLU A 364 1.01 27.44 -11.54
CA GLU A 364 2.06 26.69 -12.23
C GLU A 364 1.85 25.18 -12.08
N CYS A 365 1.46 24.73 -10.88
CA CYS A 365 1.07 23.35 -10.65
C CYS A 365 -0.11 22.93 -11.55
N LEU A 366 -1.10 23.82 -11.74
CA LEU A 366 -2.20 23.58 -12.69
C LEU A 366 -1.67 23.47 -14.12
N ALA A 367 -0.81 24.40 -14.56
CA ALA A 367 -0.20 24.32 -15.88
C ALA A 367 0.57 23.01 -16.11
N ASN A 368 1.31 22.53 -15.10
CA ASN A 368 2.01 21.24 -15.15
C ASN A 368 1.03 20.06 -15.25
N LEU A 369 -0.05 20.04 -14.44
CA LEU A 369 -1.12 19.05 -14.58
C LEU A 369 -1.64 19.01 -16.02
N LEU A 370 -1.90 20.17 -16.63
CA LEU A 370 -2.53 20.22 -17.95
C LEU A 370 -1.60 19.85 -19.10
N THR A 371 -0.29 20.09 -18.94
CA THR A 371 0.70 19.96 -20.03
C THR A 371 1.62 18.76 -19.92
N LYS A 372 1.78 18.19 -18.72
CA LYS A 372 2.74 17.11 -18.44
C LYS A 372 2.10 15.84 -17.92
N VAL A 373 0.89 15.93 -17.36
CA VAL A 373 0.07 14.74 -17.10
C VAL A 373 -0.73 14.44 -18.35
N SER A 374 -0.60 13.22 -18.86
CA SER A 374 -1.26 12.76 -20.09
C SER A 374 -2.77 12.91 -20.00
N PHE A 375 -3.37 12.43 -18.91
CA PHE A 375 -4.73 12.76 -18.50
C PHE A 375 -4.95 12.43 -17.03
N TYR A 376 -6.00 12.98 -16.44
CA TYR A 376 -6.38 12.70 -15.06
C TYR A 376 -7.87 12.41 -14.95
N GLY A 377 -8.25 11.75 -13.87
CA GLY A 377 -9.65 11.50 -13.49
C GLY A 377 -10.08 12.29 -12.27
N LEU A 378 -11.37 12.18 -11.96
CA LEU A 378 -11.96 12.69 -10.73
C LEU A 378 -12.51 11.51 -9.92
N SER A 379 -12.26 11.48 -8.61
CA SER A 379 -12.64 10.34 -7.76
C SER A 379 -14.15 10.09 -7.73
N GLU A 380 -14.96 11.15 -7.77
CA GLU A 380 -16.42 11.12 -7.82
C GLU A 380 -16.99 10.74 -9.20
N ARG A 381 -16.14 10.75 -10.24
CA ARG A 381 -16.46 10.33 -11.62
C ARG A 381 -15.49 9.24 -12.09
N PHE A 382 -15.10 8.35 -11.17
CA PHE A 382 -14.09 7.32 -11.47
C PHE A 382 -14.51 6.38 -12.62
N ASP A 383 -15.80 6.15 -12.81
CA ASP A 383 -16.31 5.35 -13.94
C ASP A 383 -15.92 5.97 -15.30
N GLU A 384 -15.93 7.30 -15.39
CA GLU A 384 -15.50 8.04 -16.59
C GLU A 384 -13.98 7.92 -16.79
N PHE A 385 -13.19 8.03 -15.71
CA PHE A 385 -11.76 7.77 -15.76
C PHE A 385 -11.42 6.35 -16.22
N ALA A 386 -12.14 5.35 -15.72
CA ALA A 386 -11.95 3.95 -16.12
C ALA A 386 -12.30 3.72 -17.61
N ALA A 387 -13.45 4.24 -18.05
CA ALA A 387 -13.88 4.18 -19.45
C ALA A 387 -12.86 4.88 -20.38
N LEU A 388 -12.44 6.09 -20.01
CA LEU A 388 -11.45 6.88 -20.74
C LEU A 388 -10.12 6.14 -20.83
N THR A 389 -9.63 5.57 -19.72
CA THR A 389 -8.36 4.85 -19.67
C THR A 389 -8.36 3.67 -20.64
N GLY A 390 -9.39 2.83 -20.63
CA GLY A 390 -9.45 1.70 -21.56
C GLY A 390 -9.61 2.14 -23.02
N TYR A 391 -10.37 3.22 -23.28
CA TYR A 391 -10.49 3.79 -24.62
C TYR A 391 -9.15 4.32 -25.16
N LEU A 392 -8.45 5.15 -24.37
CA LEU A 392 -7.16 5.75 -24.77
C LEU A 392 -6.04 4.71 -24.92
N LEU A 393 -6.11 3.60 -24.17
CA LEU A 393 -5.14 2.51 -24.27
C LEU A 393 -5.51 1.45 -25.32
N GLY A 394 -6.66 1.57 -25.98
CA GLY A 394 -7.15 0.54 -26.91
C GLY A 394 -7.44 -0.80 -26.22
N ARG A 395 -7.77 -0.81 -24.92
CA ARG A 395 -7.99 -2.03 -24.12
C ARG A 395 -9.47 -2.16 -23.78
N ALA A 396 -10.14 -3.11 -24.44
CA ALA A 396 -11.58 -3.35 -24.28
C ALA A 396 -11.99 -3.99 -22.94
N LYS A 397 -11.04 -4.48 -22.13
CA LYS A 397 -11.30 -5.13 -20.84
C LYS A 397 -11.51 -4.10 -19.73
N ILE A 398 -12.55 -3.27 -19.86
CA ILE A 398 -12.96 -2.36 -18.79
C ILE A 398 -14.07 -3.06 -18.00
N LEU A 399 -13.69 -3.77 -16.94
CA LEU A 399 -14.67 -4.29 -16.00
C LEU A 399 -15.08 -3.18 -15.04
N ALA A 400 -16.32 -3.21 -14.56
CA ALA A 400 -16.73 -2.34 -13.48
C ALA A 400 -15.87 -2.61 -12.24
N ILE A 401 -15.19 -1.58 -11.75
CA ILE A 401 -14.41 -1.65 -10.51
C ILE A 401 -15.28 -1.08 -9.42
N ALA A 402 -15.55 -1.90 -8.40
CA ALA A 402 -16.25 -1.42 -7.23
C ALA A 402 -15.42 -0.30 -6.58
N PRO A 403 -15.98 0.92 -6.41
CA PRO A 403 -15.26 1.99 -5.77
C PRO A 403 -14.91 1.56 -4.33
N ALA A 404 -13.64 1.70 -3.96
CA ALA A 404 -13.19 1.39 -2.61
C ALA A 404 -13.15 2.67 -1.76
N ASN A 405 -13.58 2.58 -0.49
CA ASN A 405 -13.55 3.67 0.49
C ASN A 405 -14.43 4.88 0.12
N VAL A 406 -15.61 4.65 -0.45
CA VAL A 406 -16.64 5.68 -0.60
C VAL A 406 -17.08 6.11 0.79
N THR A 407 -16.77 7.34 1.20
CA THR A 407 -16.91 7.82 2.58
C THR A 407 -18.32 7.56 3.16
N SER A 408 -19.36 7.77 2.36
CA SER A 408 -20.76 7.56 2.74
C SER A 408 -21.16 6.09 2.92
N GLU A 409 -20.39 5.14 2.39
CA GLU A 409 -20.68 3.70 2.42
C GLU A 409 -19.80 2.94 3.42
N ILE A 410 -18.85 3.61 4.07
CA ILE A 410 -17.93 2.97 5.01
C ILE A 410 -18.72 2.54 6.25
N GLN A 411 -18.69 1.24 6.55
CA GLN A 411 -19.22 0.72 7.80
C GLN A 411 -18.28 1.04 8.96
N ASP A 412 -18.86 1.47 10.08
CA ASP A 412 -18.14 1.61 11.34
C ASP A 412 -17.88 0.20 11.92
N LEU A 413 -16.62 -0.25 11.80
CA LEU A 413 -16.16 -1.51 12.36
C LEU A 413 -15.54 -1.33 13.75
N THR A 414 -15.31 -0.08 14.17
CA THR A 414 -14.55 0.27 15.36
C THR A 414 -15.43 0.76 16.51
N GLY A 415 -16.73 0.98 16.25
CA GLY A 415 -17.63 1.66 17.18
C GLY A 415 -17.36 3.16 17.28
N LEU A 416 -16.58 3.72 16.34
CA LEU A 416 -16.26 5.14 16.27
C LEU A 416 -17.07 5.77 15.14
N PRO A 417 -18.01 6.68 15.45
CA PRO A 417 -18.86 7.29 14.43
C PRO A 417 -17.99 8.01 13.40
N LEU A 418 -18.20 7.69 12.13
CA LEU A 418 -17.49 8.33 11.04
C LEU A 418 -17.99 9.75 10.83
N LYS A 419 -17.07 10.63 10.44
CA LYS A 419 -17.41 12.00 10.06
C LYS A 419 -17.94 12.01 8.62
N THR A 420 -19.23 12.19 8.46
CA THR A 420 -19.92 12.21 7.15
C THR A 420 -20.40 13.59 6.72
N ALA A 421 -20.34 14.57 7.61
CA ALA A 421 -20.75 15.95 7.36
C ALA A 421 -19.86 16.95 8.11
N LEU A 422 -19.89 18.20 7.64
CA LEU A 422 -19.19 19.33 8.25
C LEU A 422 -20.18 20.30 8.90
N THR A 423 -19.79 20.90 10.02
CA THR A 423 -20.47 22.10 10.55
C THR A 423 -20.19 23.31 9.65
N ALA A 424 -20.93 24.40 9.86
CA ALA A 424 -20.66 25.65 9.16
C ALA A 424 -19.27 26.20 9.50
N GLU A 425 -18.87 26.18 10.78
CA GLU A 425 -17.55 26.67 11.19
C GLU A 425 -16.41 25.82 10.59
N GLU A 426 -16.58 24.50 10.54
CA GLU A 426 -15.59 23.61 9.90
C GLU A 426 -15.48 23.90 8.40
N ARG A 427 -16.60 24.12 7.72
CA ARG A 427 -16.61 24.46 6.29
C ARG A 427 -15.88 25.78 6.02
N ASP A 428 -16.13 26.81 6.82
CA ASP A 428 -15.48 28.12 6.69
C ASP A 428 -13.97 28.04 7.01
N GLY A 429 -13.63 27.29 8.08
CA GLY A 429 -12.24 27.03 8.46
C GLY A 429 -11.46 26.32 7.36
N LEU A 430 -12.04 25.28 6.76
CA LEU A 430 -11.42 24.55 5.65
C LEU A 430 -11.39 25.36 4.35
N GLY A 431 -12.43 26.13 4.06
CA GLY A 431 -12.46 27.02 2.89
C GLY A 431 -11.31 28.02 2.91
N SER A 432 -10.97 28.53 4.10
CA SER A 432 -9.81 29.42 4.29
C SER A 432 -8.48 28.65 4.23
N LEU A 433 -8.38 27.53 4.96
CA LEU A 433 -7.17 26.70 5.05
C LEU A 433 -6.76 26.09 3.71
N MET A 434 -7.72 25.71 2.88
CA MET A 434 -7.53 24.95 1.65
C MET A 434 -7.84 25.75 0.39
N LYS A 435 -7.91 27.09 0.48
CA LYS A 435 -8.35 27.97 -0.61
C LYS A 435 -7.69 27.66 -1.94
N ASP A 436 -6.36 27.50 -1.95
CA ASP A 436 -5.60 27.23 -3.17
C ASP A 436 -5.85 25.82 -3.71
N ASP A 437 -6.01 24.83 -2.83
CA ASP A 437 -6.30 23.45 -3.22
C ASP A 437 -7.70 23.30 -3.83
N ILE A 438 -8.67 24.03 -3.26
CA ILE A 438 -10.04 24.15 -3.75
C ILE A 438 -10.04 24.84 -5.12
N TRP A 439 -9.34 25.96 -5.26
CA TRP A 439 -9.23 26.68 -6.53
C TRP A 439 -8.61 25.78 -7.61
N PHE A 440 -7.48 25.13 -7.32
CA PHE A 440 -6.82 24.20 -8.25
C PHE A 440 -7.78 23.10 -8.72
N TYR A 441 -8.49 22.47 -7.79
CA TYR A 441 -9.43 21.41 -8.11
C TYR A 441 -10.56 21.91 -9.02
N GLN A 442 -11.15 23.07 -8.70
CA GLN A 442 -12.24 23.64 -9.49
C GLN A 442 -11.80 23.96 -10.93
N GLU A 443 -10.60 24.52 -11.12
CA GLU A 443 -10.07 24.75 -12.46
C GLU A 443 -9.77 23.44 -13.20
N ALA A 444 -9.25 22.43 -12.51
CA ALA A 444 -9.06 21.10 -13.09
C ALA A 444 -10.40 20.45 -13.48
N VAL A 445 -11.46 20.60 -12.69
CA VAL A 445 -12.80 20.10 -13.05
C VAL A 445 -13.32 20.76 -14.33
N LYS A 446 -13.17 22.09 -14.48
CA LYS A 446 -13.57 22.80 -15.72
C LYS A 446 -12.86 22.23 -16.96
N GLU A 447 -11.55 22.01 -16.85
CA GLU A 447 -10.76 21.45 -17.94
C GLU A 447 -11.10 19.98 -18.20
N TYR A 448 -11.37 19.20 -17.15
CA TYR A 448 -11.87 17.83 -17.28
C TYR A 448 -13.20 17.81 -18.04
N ASP A 449 -14.16 18.65 -17.66
CA ASP A 449 -15.44 18.76 -18.35
C ASP A 449 -15.29 19.16 -19.82
N ARG A 450 -14.41 20.13 -20.11
CA ARG A 450 -14.08 20.52 -21.48
C ARG A 450 -13.55 19.34 -22.30
N ARG A 451 -12.64 18.54 -21.73
CA ARG A 451 -12.10 17.33 -22.39
C ARG A 451 -13.18 16.27 -22.58
N MET A 452 -14.02 16.04 -21.58
CA MET A 452 -15.09 15.04 -21.67
C MET A 452 -16.16 15.44 -22.69
N ALA A 453 -16.32 16.73 -23.01
CA ALA A 453 -17.22 17.22 -24.04
C ALA A 453 -16.76 16.94 -25.50
N ASP A 454 -15.57 16.36 -25.71
CA ASP A 454 -15.13 15.91 -27.05
C ASP A 454 -16.13 14.90 -27.62
N GLN A 455 -16.57 15.13 -28.88
CA GLN A 455 -17.62 14.31 -29.52
C GLN A 455 -17.25 12.82 -29.60
N ARG A 456 -15.96 12.49 -29.75
CA ARG A 456 -15.47 11.11 -29.81
C ARG A 456 -15.67 10.43 -28.45
N LEU A 457 -15.39 11.15 -27.37
CA LEU A 457 -15.57 10.64 -26.01
C LEU A 457 -17.04 10.56 -25.61
N GLN A 458 -17.86 11.55 -26.01
CA GLN A 458 -19.30 11.51 -25.76
C GLN A 458 -19.96 10.27 -26.37
N ALA A 459 -19.59 9.91 -27.60
CA ALA A 459 -20.07 8.68 -28.23
C ALA A 459 -19.69 7.44 -27.38
N VAL A 460 -18.42 7.30 -27.02
CA VAL A 460 -17.92 6.18 -26.19
C VAL A 460 -18.65 6.13 -24.84
N PHE A 461 -18.80 7.25 -24.16
CA PHE A 461 -19.42 7.30 -22.84
C PHE A 461 -20.91 7.00 -22.87
N SER A 462 -21.61 7.42 -23.92
CA SER A 462 -23.03 7.13 -24.08
C SER A 462 -23.32 5.63 -24.14
N ASP A 463 -22.39 4.84 -24.71
CA ASP A 463 -22.50 3.39 -24.81
C ASP A 463 -21.92 2.66 -23.58
N VAL A 464 -20.76 3.11 -23.08
CA VAL A 464 -19.98 2.36 -22.09
C VAL A 464 -20.40 2.65 -20.65
N LEU A 465 -20.71 3.90 -20.29
CA LEU A 465 -21.03 4.24 -18.90
C LEU A 465 -22.27 3.52 -18.36
N PRO A 466 -23.38 3.36 -19.12
CA PRO A 466 -24.52 2.57 -18.65
C PRO A 466 -24.13 1.12 -18.32
N LEU A 467 -23.25 0.51 -19.13
CA LEU A 467 -22.78 -0.86 -18.92
C LEU A 467 -21.91 -0.98 -17.67
N ILE A 468 -20.99 -0.02 -17.44
CA ILE A 468 -20.17 0.02 -16.22
C ILE A 468 -21.06 0.15 -14.99
N ARG A 469 -22.04 1.07 -15.01
CA ARG A 469 -22.97 1.29 -13.88
C ARG A 469 -23.80 0.04 -13.58
N SER A 470 -24.42 -0.56 -14.60
CA SER A 470 -25.18 -1.79 -14.45
C SER A 470 -24.33 -2.95 -13.90
N SER A 471 -23.11 -3.10 -14.42
CA SER A 471 -22.17 -4.13 -13.96
C SER A 471 -21.74 -3.91 -12.50
N ARG A 472 -21.53 -2.64 -12.09
CA ARG A 472 -21.24 -2.29 -10.70
C ARG A 472 -22.41 -2.61 -9.78
N GLU A 473 -23.63 -2.26 -10.16
CA GLU A 473 -24.83 -2.57 -9.37
C GLU A 473 -25.01 -4.08 -9.20
N ALA A 474 -24.82 -4.84 -10.28
CA ALA A 474 -24.85 -6.29 -10.24
C ALA A 474 -23.77 -6.84 -9.29
N MET A 475 -22.53 -6.35 -9.39
CA MET A 475 -21.44 -6.75 -8.51
C MET A 475 -21.72 -6.39 -7.04
N SER A 476 -22.22 -5.19 -6.77
CA SER A 476 -22.59 -4.78 -5.41
C SER A 476 -23.69 -5.67 -4.82
N LYS A 477 -24.69 -6.06 -5.61
CA LYS A 477 -25.73 -7.03 -5.18
C LYS A 477 -25.10 -8.38 -4.86
N ILE A 478 -24.23 -8.90 -5.71
CA ILE A 478 -23.52 -10.17 -5.52
C ILE A 478 -22.64 -10.13 -4.25
N LEU A 479 -21.89 -9.05 -4.04
CA LEU A 479 -21.05 -8.86 -2.84
C LEU A 479 -21.88 -8.69 -1.56
N ALA A 480 -23.12 -8.20 -1.67
CA ALA A 480 -24.05 -8.08 -0.56
C ALA A 480 -24.77 -9.40 -0.22
N LEU A 481 -24.79 -10.38 -1.13
CA LEU A 481 -25.34 -11.70 -0.83
C LEU A 481 -24.59 -12.31 0.35
N ARG A 482 -25.35 -12.77 1.34
CA ARG A 482 -24.81 -13.58 2.43
C ARG A 482 -24.58 -14.99 1.94
N ASP A 483 -23.52 -15.61 2.42
CA ASP A 483 -23.33 -17.03 2.25
C ASP A 483 -24.48 -17.76 2.98
N PRO A 484 -25.37 -18.47 2.28
CA PRO A 484 -26.46 -19.18 2.93
C PRO A 484 -25.96 -20.27 3.90
N ALA A 485 -24.74 -20.81 3.69
CA ALA A 485 -24.13 -21.77 4.59
C ALA A 485 -23.47 -21.13 5.81
N ASN A 486 -23.18 -19.82 5.75
CA ASN A 486 -22.65 -19.07 6.88
C ASN A 486 -23.28 -17.66 6.90
N PRO A 487 -24.40 -17.47 7.62
CA PRO A 487 -25.15 -16.20 7.60
C PRO A 487 -24.38 -15.01 8.19
N SER A 488 -23.22 -15.26 8.81
CA SER A 488 -22.28 -14.24 9.28
C SER A 488 -21.26 -13.80 8.22
N ARG A 489 -21.11 -14.56 7.11
CA ARG A 489 -20.22 -14.25 6.00
C ARG A 489 -20.99 -13.71 4.79
N ARG A 490 -20.40 -12.74 4.10
CA ARG A 490 -20.82 -12.36 2.74
C ARG A 490 -20.18 -13.32 1.75
N ALA A 491 -20.90 -13.68 0.68
CA ALA A 491 -20.54 -14.72 -0.29
C ALA A 491 -19.14 -14.57 -0.90
N PHE A 492 -18.58 -13.36 -0.91
CA PHE A 492 -17.28 -13.05 -1.52
C PHE A 492 -16.35 -12.23 -0.62
N GLN A 493 -16.44 -12.37 0.71
CA GLN A 493 -15.33 -11.93 1.55
C GLN A 493 -14.10 -12.79 1.23
N ARG A 494 -13.27 -12.34 0.27
CA ARG A 494 -11.89 -12.80 0.18
C ARG A 494 -11.27 -12.59 1.55
N ALA A 495 -10.78 -13.68 2.14
CA ALA A 495 -9.84 -13.62 3.25
C ALA A 495 -8.76 -12.61 2.85
N LYS A 496 -8.64 -11.55 3.64
CA LYS A 496 -7.64 -10.49 3.44
C LYS A 496 -6.25 -11.01 3.71
#